data_AF-A0AAV6KXC2-F1
#
_entry.id   AF-A0AAV6KXC2-F1
#
_cell.length_a   1.000
_cell.length_b   1.000
_cell.length_c   1.000
_cell.angle_alpha   90.00
_cell.angle_beta   90.00
_cell.angle_gamma   90.00
#
_symmetry.space_group_name_H-M   'P 1'
#
loop_
_entity.id
_entity.type
_entity.pdbx_description
1 polymer ?
#
loop_
_entity_poly.entity_id
_entity_poly.type
_entity_poly.pdbx_seq_one_letter_code
_entity_poly.pdbx_strand_id
1 'polypeptide(L)'
;MDSNTLITTYPNIAATAFGRKGRITASIIIYSELYLVATGFLIREGDNLHKLFPNFALKLGNLTMDGTHSFVIFVGAMIFPLILLSDLGIFSYISFGGVISSINIVAAIFCVTITKGIEFHGKGILVNFKGLPTTLS
;
A
#
# COMPACT_ATOMS: atom_id res chain seq x y z
N MET A 1 29.68 -17.23 16.29
CA MET A 1 29.06 -16.34 15.30
C MET A 1 28.67 -15.08 16.05
N ASP A 2 29.59 -14.13 16.11
CA ASP A 2 29.37 -12.87 16.81
C ASP A 2 28.47 -11.99 15.93
N SER A 3 27.15 -12.17 16.08
CA SER A 3 26.18 -11.27 15.49
C SER A 3 26.40 -9.89 16.10
N ASN A 4 27.02 -8.99 15.35
CA ASN A 4 27.06 -7.57 15.69
C ASN A 4 25.60 -7.07 15.72
N THR A 5 24.98 -7.12 16.89
CA THR A 5 23.59 -6.73 17.19
C THR A 5 23.29 -5.26 16.89
N LEU A 6 24.30 -4.49 16.49
CA LEU A 6 24.19 -3.11 16.05
C LEU A 6 23.66 -2.99 14.60
N ILE A 7 23.86 -3.98 13.73
CA ILE A 7 23.45 -3.88 12.31
C ILE A 7 22.04 -4.45 12.12
N THR A 8 21.03 -3.67 12.48
CA THR A 8 19.61 -4.07 12.33
C THR A 8 18.85 -3.23 11.31
N THR A 9 19.31 -2.01 11.02
CA THR A 9 18.63 -1.06 10.13
C THR A 9 19.35 -0.90 8.80
N TYR A 10 18.59 -0.72 7.71
CA TYR A 10 19.12 -0.55 6.35
C TYR A 10 20.21 0.53 6.23
N PRO A 11 20.07 1.72 6.85
CA PRO A 11 21.15 2.71 6.84
C PRO A 11 22.41 2.23 7.56
N ASN A 12 22.29 1.40 8.60
CA ASN A 12 23.46 0.90 9.33
C ASN A 12 24.20 -0.19 8.55
N ILE A 13 23.48 -1.03 7.80
CA ILE A 13 24.08 -1.97 6.82
C ILE A 13 24.89 -1.17 5.78
N ALA A 14 24.30 -0.12 5.22
CA ALA A 14 24.98 0.77 4.27
C ALA A 14 26.16 1.52 4.90
N ALA A 15 26.10 1.84 6.19
CA ALA A 15 27.20 2.44 6.94
C ALA A 15 28.39 1.48 7.08
N THR A 16 28.14 0.21 7.34
CA THR A 16 29.18 -0.82 7.44
C THR A 16 29.83 -1.09 6.09
N ALA A 17 29.06 -1.10 5.00
CA ALA A 17 29.57 -1.41 3.66
C ALA A 17 30.27 -0.22 2.97
N PHE A 18 29.73 0.99 3.11
CA PHE A 18 30.15 2.17 2.34
C PHE A 18 30.55 3.37 3.22
N GLY A 19 30.63 3.18 4.53
CA GLY A 19 30.95 4.22 5.50
C GLY A 19 29.84 5.28 5.63
N ARG A 20 30.22 6.43 6.18
CA ARG A 20 29.28 7.54 6.49
C ARG A 20 28.50 8.04 5.28
N LYS A 21 29.12 8.08 4.09
CA LYS A 21 28.47 8.53 2.86
C LYS A 21 27.33 7.58 2.45
N GLY A 22 27.58 6.27 2.49
CA GLY A 22 26.55 5.27 2.19
C GLY A 22 25.38 5.29 3.18
N ARG A 23 25.66 5.52 4.47
CA ARG A 23 24.59 5.70 5.47
C ARG A 23 23.63 6.83 5.10
N ILE A 24 24.18 7.99 4.72
CA ILE A 24 23.38 9.17 4.36
C ILE A 24 22.56 8.89 3.10
N THR A 25 23.18 8.34 2.06
CA THR A 25 22.47 8.02 0.81
C THR A 25 21.35 7.00 1.04
N ALA A 26 21.63 5.92 1.78
CA ALA A 26 20.62 4.91 2.09
C ALA A 26 19.48 5.47 2.95
N SER A 27 19.78 6.32 3.93
CA SER A 27 18.75 7.02 4.71
C SER A 27 17.85 7.88 3.82
N ILE A 28 18.44 8.66 2.89
CA ILE A 28 17.65 9.51 1.97
C ILE A 28 16.70 8.64 1.15
N ILE A 29 17.19 7.56 0.56
CA ILE A 29 16.38 6.66 -0.28
C ILE A 29 15.26 6.04 0.55
N ILE A 30 15.59 5.38 1.67
CA ILE A 30 14.60 4.68 2.51
C ILE A 30 13.52 5.64 3.05
N TYR A 31 13.90 6.82 3.54
CA TYR A 31 12.91 7.77 4.05
C TYR A 31 12.07 8.38 2.93
N SER A 32 12.65 8.63 1.76
CA SER A 32 11.90 9.09 0.59
C SER A 32 10.89 8.04 0.10
N GLU A 33 11.30 6.77 0.06
CA GLU A 33 10.44 5.66 -0.34
C GLU A 33 9.29 5.49 0.64
N LEU A 34 9.58 5.48 1.95
CA LEU A 34 8.56 5.36 2.97
C LEU A 34 7.53 6.51 2.91
N TYR A 35 7.99 7.74 2.67
CA TYR A 35 7.11 8.90 2.50
C TYR A 35 6.24 8.81 1.25
N LEU A 36 6.84 8.46 0.10
CA LEU A 36 6.14 8.36 -1.18
C LEU A 36 5.11 7.22 -1.17
N VAL A 37 5.45 6.06 -0.61
CA VAL A 37 4.54 4.91 -0.48
C VAL A 37 3.37 5.27 0.44
N ALA A 38 3.63 5.88 1.61
CA ALA A 38 2.58 6.29 2.52
C ALA A 38 1.63 7.33 1.89
N THR A 39 2.19 8.34 1.20
CA THR A 39 1.41 9.37 0.51
C THR A 39 0.58 8.77 -0.63
N GLY A 40 1.16 7.85 -1.42
CA GLY A 40 0.45 7.17 -2.49
C GLY A 40 -0.72 6.32 -1.97
N PHE A 41 -0.53 5.63 -0.84
CA PHE A 41 -1.61 4.88 -0.19
C PHE A 41 -2.72 5.80 0.32
N LEU A 42 -2.36 6.92 0.96
CA LEU A 42 -3.31 7.93 1.44
C LEU A 42 -4.20 8.48 0.31
N ILE A 43 -3.60 8.83 -0.83
CA ILE A 43 -4.33 9.31 -2.01
C ILE A 43 -5.26 8.21 -2.53
N ARG A 44 -4.76 6.98 -2.64
CA ARG A 44 -5.55 5.85 -3.15
C ARG A 44 -6.76 5.55 -2.28
N GLU A 45 -6.59 5.55 -0.96
CA GLU A 45 -7.70 5.36 -0.02
C GLU A 45 -8.70 6.52 -0.08
N GLY A 46 -8.22 7.77 -0.17
CA GLY A 46 -9.08 8.95 -0.32
C GLY A 46 -9.94 8.90 -1.59
N ASP A 47 -9.32 8.61 -2.73
CA ASP A 47 -10.01 8.47 -4.02
C ASP A 47 -10.98 7.27 -4.01
N ASN A 48 -10.60 6.17 -3.36
CA ASN A 48 -11.45 4.99 -3.25
C ASN A 48 -12.70 5.27 -2.42
N LEU A 49 -12.56 5.96 -1.28
CA LEU A 49 -13.69 6.38 -0.46
C LEU A 49 -14.59 7.38 -1.19
N HIS A 50 -14.02 8.31 -1.94
CA HIS A 50 -14.79 9.23 -2.77
C HIS A 50 -15.62 8.48 -3.83
N LYS A 51 -15.06 7.42 -4.45
CA LYS A 51 -15.81 6.57 -5.40
C LYS A 51 -16.94 5.76 -4.75
N LEU A 52 -16.75 5.32 -3.50
CA LEU A 52 -17.79 4.61 -2.75
C LEU A 52 -18.91 5.55 -2.29
N PHE A 53 -18.58 6.81 -1.96
CA PHE A 53 -19.53 7.81 -1.48
C PHE A 53 -19.44 9.12 -2.28
N PRO A 54 -19.81 9.10 -3.57
CA PRO A 54 -19.65 10.26 -4.45
C PRO A 54 -20.57 11.44 -4.07
N ASN A 55 -21.67 11.15 -3.37
CA ASN A 55 -22.61 12.18 -2.88
C ASN A 55 -22.26 12.70 -1.48
N PHE A 56 -21.14 12.27 -0.89
CA PHE A 56 -20.74 12.69 0.45
C PHE A 56 -20.01 14.04 0.36
N ALA A 57 -20.75 15.10 0.65
CA ALA A 57 -20.20 16.44 0.83
C ALA A 57 -20.22 16.78 2.32
N LEU A 58 -19.06 17.00 2.93
CA LEU A 58 -19.00 17.56 4.28
C LEU A 58 -19.34 19.05 4.22
N LYS A 59 -20.56 19.39 4.61
CA LYS A 59 -20.94 20.77 4.92
C LYS A 59 -20.50 21.09 6.34
N LEU A 60 -19.32 21.68 6.48
CA LEU A 60 -18.88 22.26 7.75
C LEU A 60 -19.20 23.76 7.73
N GLY A 61 -20.42 24.13 8.18
CA GLY A 61 -20.91 25.51 8.11
C GLY A 61 -21.12 26.00 6.68
N ASN A 62 -20.54 27.15 6.32
CA ASN A 62 -20.63 27.76 4.97
C ASN A 62 -19.56 27.27 3.98
N LEU A 63 -18.67 26.37 4.37
CA LEU A 63 -17.61 25.84 3.50
C LEU A 63 -18.05 24.47 2.97
N THR A 64 -18.39 24.42 1.68
CA THR A 64 -18.53 23.16 0.94
C THR A 64 -17.14 22.70 0.55
N MET A 65 -16.52 21.85 1.37
CA MET A 65 -15.28 21.19 0.97
C MET A 65 -15.59 20.10 -0.05
N ASP A 66 -14.80 20.05 -1.12
CA ASP A 66 -14.83 18.98 -2.10
C ASP A 66 -14.60 17.63 -1.39
N GLY A 67 -15.50 16.67 -1.62
CA GLY A 67 -15.56 15.42 -0.83
C GLY A 67 -14.25 14.64 -0.86
N THR A 68 -13.52 14.72 -1.98
CA THR A 68 -12.23 14.06 -2.22
C THR A 68 -11.16 14.48 -1.22
N HIS A 69 -10.98 15.79 -1.00
CA HIS A 69 -9.97 16.31 -0.07
C HIS A 69 -10.33 16.01 1.39
N SER A 70 -11.62 16.00 1.71
CA SER A 70 -12.09 15.66 3.05
C SER A 70 -11.80 14.21 3.43
N PHE A 71 -11.96 13.26 2.50
CA PHE A 71 -11.65 11.86 2.76
C PHE A 71 -10.16 11.62 2.97
N VAL A 72 -9.29 12.29 2.21
CA VAL A 72 -7.84 12.23 2.42
C VAL A 72 -7.45 12.71 3.81
N ILE A 73 -8.01 13.84 4.27
CA ILE A 73 -7.77 14.37 5.63
C ILE A 73 -8.30 13.39 6.69
N PHE A 74 -9.49 12.83 6.48
CA PHE A 74 -10.09 11.87 7.41
C PHE A 74 -9.25 10.59 7.55
N VAL A 75 -8.83 9.99 6.43
CA VAL A 75 -7.96 8.81 6.42
C VAL A 75 -6.62 9.15 7.08
N GLY A 76 -6.04 10.31 6.77
CA GLY A 76 -4.82 10.80 7.41
C GLY A 76 -4.97 10.92 8.93
N ALA A 77 -6.09 11.46 9.41
CA ALA A 77 -6.40 11.57 10.82
C ALA A 77 -6.61 10.21 11.51
N MET A 78 -7.08 9.18 10.80
CA MET A 78 -7.13 7.80 11.32
C MET A 78 -5.77 7.11 11.35
N ILE A 79 -4.93 7.33 10.34
CA ILE A 79 -3.58 6.73 10.27
C ILE A 79 -2.62 7.42 11.26
N PHE A 80 -2.79 8.71 11.50
CA PHE A 80 -1.95 9.50 12.40
C PHE A 80 -1.76 8.90 13.81
N PRO A 81 -2.83 8.54 14.57
CA PRO A 81 -2.67 7.88 15.86
C PRO A 81 -2.00 6.51 15.73
N LEU A 82 -2.14 5.85 14.57
CA LEU A 82 -1.48 4.58 14.30
C LEU A 82 0.04 4.72 14.21
N ILE A 83 0.54 5.83 13.68
CA ILE A 83 1.98 6.11 13.59
C ILE A 83 2.57 6.41 14.98
N LEU A 84 1.77 6.95 15.90
CA LEU A 84 2.20 7.28 17.25
C LEU A 84 2.21 6.05 18.19
N LEU A 85 1.49 4.98 17.83
CA LEU A 85 1.58 3.71 18.53
C LEU A 85 2.99 3.16 18.36
N SER A 86 3.68 2.92 19.47
CA SER A 86 5.04 2.35 19.48
C SER A 86 5.06 0.85 19.75
N ASP A 87 3.89 0.26 20.01
CA ASP A 87 3.77 -1.14 20.43
C ASP A 87 3.59 -2.08 19.23
N LEU A 88 4.61 -2.88 18.97
CA LEU A 88 4.64 -3.90 17.91
C LEU A 88 3.52 -4.94 18.06
N GLY A 89 3.04 -5.20 19.29
CA GLY A 89 1.92 -6.12 19.53
C GLY A 89 0.63 -5.61 18.91
N ILE A 90 0.33 -4.33 19.08
CA ILE A 90 -0.88 -3.69 18.55
C ILE A 90 -0.85 -3.68 17.02
N PHE A 91 0.30 -3.38 16.41
CA PHE A 91 0.47 -3.50 14.95
C PHE A 91 0.26 -4.92 14.43
N SER A 92 0.67 -5.94 15.19
CA SER A 92 0.47 -7.34 14.81
C SER A 92 -1.03 -7.70 14.77
N TYR A 93 -1.83 -7.23 15.73
CA TYR A 93 -3.29 -7.45 15.71
C TYR A 93 -3.97 -6.74 14.53
N ILE A 94 -3.56 -5.51 14.23
CA ILE A 94 -4.07 -4.75 13.08
C ILE A 94 -3.71 -5.46 11.76
N SER A 95 -2.47 -5.94 11.65
CA SER A 95 -2.01 -6.71 10.48
C SER A 95 -2.82 -8.00 10.28
N PHE A 96 -3.07 -8.74 11.37
CA PHE A 96 -3.93 -9.93 11.31
C PHE A 96 -5.35 -9.60 10.82
N GLY A 97 -5.93 -8.49 11.29
CA GLY A 97 -7.20 -7.97 10.77
C GLY A 97 -7.14 -7.65 9.28
N GLY A 98 -6.03 -7.07 8.80
CA GLY A 98 -5.78 -6.80 7.39
C GLY A 98 -5.75 -8.07 6.52
N VAL A 99 -5.13 -9.15 7.00
CA VAL A 99 -5.12 -10.45 6.31
C VAL A 99 -6.54 -11.01 6.18
N ILE A 100 -7.31 -10.99 7.26
CA ILE A 100 -8.72 -11.42 7.25
C ILE A 100 -9.53 -10.57 6.26
N SER A 101 -9.34 -9.25 6.25
CA SER A 101 -10.03 -8.36 5.31
C SER A 101 -9.71 -8.72 3.85
N SER A 102 -8.43 -8.95 3.53
CA SER A 102 -8.00 -9.38 2.18
C SER A 102 -8.66 -10.69 1.75
N ILE A 103 -8.70 -11.69 2.64
CA ILE A 103 -9.38 -12.98 2.37
C ILE A 103 -10.87 -12.76 2.08
N ASN A 104 -11.54 -11.91 2.86
CA ASN A 104 -12.95 -11.59 2.65
C ASN A 104 -13.20 -10.92 1.29
N ILE A 105 -12.35 -9.96 0.88
CA ILE A 105 -12.47 -9.30 -0.42
C ILE A 105 -12.30 -10.32 -1.56
N VAL A 106 -11.28 -11.18 -1.49
CA VAL A 106 -11.05 -12.23 -2.51
C VAL A 106 -12.24 -13.19 -2.56
N ALA A 107 -12.76 -13.62 -1.42
CA ALA A 107 -13.93 -14.48 -1.35
C ALA A 107 -15.18 -13.81 -1.92
N ALA A 108 -15.40 -12.52 -1.66
CA ALA A 108 -16.50 -11.76 -2.22
C ALA A 108 -16.39 -11.65 -3.75
N ILE A 109 -15.21 -11.34 -4.28
CA ILE A 109 -14.96 -11.29 -5.73
C ILE A 109 -15.19 -12.66 -6.36
N PHE A 110 -14.70 -13.73 -5.73
CA PHE A 110 -14.87 -15.10 -6.20
C PHE A 110 -16.35 -15.50 -6.22
N CYS A 111 -17.09 -15.21 -5.15
CA CYS A 111 -18.52 -15.48 -5.04
C CYS A 111 -19.31 -14.71 -6.12
N VAL A 112 -18.99 -13.44 -6.35
CA VAL A 112 -19.61 -12.63 -7.41
C VAL A 112 -19.31 -13.21 -8.80
N THR A 113 -18.08 -13.69 -9.02
CA THR A 113 -17.66 -14.30 -10.29
C THR A 113 -18.49 -15.56 -10.60
N ILE A 114 -18.66 -16.45 -9.62
CA ILE A 114 -19.42 -17.71 -9.81
C ILE A 114 -20.94 -17.47 -9.90
N THR A 115 -21.48 -16.54 -9.11
CA THR A 115 -22.95 -16.36 -8.99
C THR A 115 -23.53 -15.51 -10.12
N LYS A 116 -22.81 -14.47 -10.55
CA LYS A 116 -23.28 -13.58 -11.63
C LYS A 116 -22.86 -14.08 -13.01
N GLY A 117 -22.22 -15.25 -13.10
CA GLY A 117 -21.77 -15.82 -14.37
C GLY A 117 -21.00 -14.78 -15.18
N ILE A 118 -20.11 -14.02 -14.52
CA ILE A 118 -19.22 -13.09 -15.22
C ILE A 118 -18.23 -13.99 -15.95
N GLU A 119 -18.67 -14.51 -17.09
CA GLU A 119 -17.83 -15.17 -18.05
C GLU A 119 -16.73 -14.15 -18.32
N PHE A 120 -15.51 -14.47 -17.89
CA PHE A 120 -14.35 -13.68 -18.27
C PHE A 120 -14.35 -13.63 -19.80
N HIS A 121 -14.94 -12.59 -20.38
CA HIS A 121 -14.79 -12.22 -21.78
C HIS A 121 -13.37 -11.67 -21.95
N GLY A 122 -12.38 -12.44 -21.49
CA GLY A 122 -11.00 -12.34 -21.91
C GLY A 122 -10.96 -12.79 -23.35
N LYS A 123 -11.34 -11.90 -24.26
CA LYS A 123 -10.97 -11.97 -25.68
C LYS A 123 -9.45 -11.75 -25.74
N GLY A 124 -8.69 -12.76 -25.34
CA GLY A 124 -7.27 -12.65 -25.13
C GLY A 124 -6.70 -14.02 -24.83
N ILE A 125 -6.15 -14.63 -25.88
CA ILE A 125 -5.30 -15.82 -25.86
C ILE A 125 -4.44 -15.79 -24.59
N LEU A 126 -4.71 -16.70 -23.65
CA LEU A 126 -4.08 -16.74 -22.33
C LEU A 126 -2.55 -16.89 -22.38
N VAL A 127 -2.01 -17.43 -23.48
CA VAL A 127 -0.57 -17.41 -23.76
C VAL A 127 -0.34 -17.33 -25.27
N ASN A 128 0.10 -16.17 -25.76
CA ASN A 128 0.47 -15.99 -27.16
C ASN A 128 1.98 -16.22 -27.31
N PHE A 129 2.39 -17.47 -27.51
CA PHE A 129 3.77 -17.87 -27.75
C PHE A 129 4.31 -17.47 -29.13
N LYS A 130 3.57 -16.69 -29.93
CA LYS A 130 3.86 -16.42 -31.35
C LYS A 130 4.97 -15.37 -31.57
N GLY A 131 5.85 -15.19 -30.59
CA GLY A 131 6.94 -14.21 -30.62
C GLY A 131 8.21 -14.62 -29.87
N LEU A 132 8.36 -15.87 -29.43
CA LEU A 132 9.64 -16.38 -28.93
C LEU A 132 10.51 -16.78 -30.13
N PRO A 133 11.58 -16.01 -30.47
CA PRO A 133 12.51 -16.41 -31.50
C PRO A 133 13.45 -17.45 -30.91
N THR A 134 13.19 -18.72 -31.19
CA THR A 134 14.15 -19.79 -30.96
C THR A 134 15.22 -19.72 -32.05
N THR A 135 16.20 -18.83 -31.90
CA THR A 135 17.43 -18.88 -32.69
C THR A 135 18.40 -19.85 -32.01
N LEU A 136 18.24 -21.13 -32.31
CA LEU A 136 19.30 -22.11 -32.21
C LEU A 136 19.60 -22.58 -33.64
N SER A 137 20.65 -22.00 -34.20
CA SER A 137 21.50 -22.62 -35.21
C SER A 137 22.91 -22.09 -35.07
#